data_AF-A0A6C0BC22-F1
#
_entry.id   AF-A0A6C0BC22-F1
#
_cell.length_a   1.000
_cell.length_b   1.000
_cell.length_c   1.000
_cell.angle_alpha   90.00
_cell.angle_beta   90.00
_cell.angle_gamma   90.00
#
_symmetry.space_group_name_H-M   'P 1'
#
loop_
_entity.id
_entity.type
_entity.pdbx_description
1 polymer ?
#
loop_
_entity_poly.entity_id
_entity_poly.type
_entity_poly.pdbx_seq_one_letter_code
_entity_poly.pdbx_strand_id
1 'polypeptide(L)'
;MTSFQLTRYLYIKDEVKLSILISLLKKNHQALFWAYEFYYSGFKTELWEFLWMIYFQFYATLNPGFYSFIKKKHDLWKQEEDDALIAHIINNFHIRPWNPDVFLLKQNLKNKVDHLHLDVATLLHTHNYTGIAYYIENCTFTAQDADATIQYFLKQNIADNRMNTWKNKKKIQAKCKDELLSDIIHFYSVVANLTMGKNLYLTTSNEDLTQYKTMYSCYDTNFYAYKILPLVTKYAIDSEKMLGLFTLSRDTYQDLQKIYHYHWLYYARNTPIWEKRIQEFEGKPNDEKKDIDFEDEEIEEEFYEHFNYEPDEQKLEVQQRNIGAISTTANWQTIFESFPKGLLFDNALINTQIIKLILE
;
A
#
# COMPACT_ATOMS: atom_id res chain seq x y z
N MET A 1 8.70 6.74 11.06
CA MET A 1 9.30 5.45 10.66
C MET A 1 8.28 4.38 10.97
N THR A 2 8.02 3.49 10.03
CA THR A 2 7.20 2.29 10.23
C THR A 2 7.85 1.42 11.32
N SER A 3 7.07 0.96 12.30
CA SER A 3 7.57 -0.02 13.27
C SER A 3 7.80 -1.34 12.55
N PHE A 4 8.94 -1.98 12.82
CA PHE A 4 9.18 -3.35 12.38
C PHE A 4 8.16 -4.29 13.00
N GLN A 5 7.58 -5.14 12.16
CA GLN A 5 6.50 -6.03 12.52
C GLN A 5 6.45 -7.19 11.52
N LEU A 6 6.27 -8.41 12.02
CA LEU A 6 6.16 -9.61 11.19
C LEU A 6 4.70 -10.01 10.94
N THR A 7 4.37 -10.39 9.71
CA THR A 7 3.03 -10.82 9.28
C THR A 7 2.72 -12.25 9.74
N ARG A 8 1.53 -12.78 9.38
CA ARG A 8 1.11 -14.15 9.71
C ARG A 8 2.13 -15.21 9.30
N TYR A 9 2.83 -15.02 8.18
CA TYR A 9 3.86 -15.94 7.69
C TYR A 9 5.26 -15.31 7.71
N LEU A 10 5.49 -14.42 8.68
CA LEU A 10 6.80 -13.88 9.02
C LEU A 10 7.48 -13.06 7.91
N TYR A 11 6.71 -12.45 7.01
CA TYR A 11 7.22 -11.37 6.16
C TYR A 11 7.24 -10.06 6.95
N ILE A 12 8.07 -9.11 6.53
CA ILE A 12 8.13 -7.78 7.16
C ILE A 12 6.97 -6.94 6.63
N LYS A 13 6.18 -6.35 7.53
CA LYS A 13 4.87 -5.73 7.21
C LYS A 13 4.95 -4.62 6.15
N ASP A 14 5.86 -3.67 6.29
CA ASP A 14 5.97 -2.54 5.35
C ASP A 14 6.47 -2.98 3.97
N GLU A 15 7.29 -4.02 3.91
CA GLU A 15 7.73 -4.63 2.66
C GLU A 15 6.61 -5.42 1.97
N VAL A 16 5.68 -6.02 2.72
CA VAL A 16 4.46 -6.61 2.14
C VAL A 16 3.60 -5.51 1.50
N LYS A 17 3.42 -4.34 2.15
CA LYS A 17 2.71 -3.19 1.56
C LYS A 17 3.39 -2.72 0.27
N LEU A 18 4.71 -2.59 0.29
CA LEU A 18 5.48 -2.22 -0.91
C LEU A 18 5.35 -3.28 -2.02
N SER A 19 5.36 -4.56 -1.67
CA SER A 19 5.20 -5.66 -2.63
C SER A 19 3.82 -5.66 -3.29
N ILE A 20 2.75 -5.30 -2.56
CA ILE A 20 1.42 -5.06 -3.14
C ILE A 20 1.50 -3.93 -4.18
N LEU A 21 2.03 -2.76 -3.79
CA LEU A 21 2.13 -1.60 -4.67
C LEU A 21 2.94 -1.92 -5.93
N ILE A 22 4.16 -2.43 -5.78
CA ILE A 22 5.07 -2.70 -6.90
C ILE A 22 4.46 -3.74 -7.83
N SER A 23 3.88 -4.82 -7.31
CA SER A 23 3.20 -5.83 -8.12
C SER A 23 2.05 -5.24 -8.93
N LEU A 24 1.23 -4.36 -8.32
CA LEU A 24 0.15 -3.66 -9.03
C LEU A 24 0.66 -2.74 -10.14
N LEU A 25 1.75 -2.01 -9.91
CA LEU A 25 2.33 -1.11 -10.91
C LEU A 25 2.96 -1.89 -12.07
N LYS A 26 3.59 -3.03 -11.77
CA LYS A 26 4.21 -3.95 -12.74
C LYS A 26 3.21 -4.90 -13.40
N LYS A 27 1.93 -4.85 -13.03
CA LYS A 27 0.88 -5.77 -13.50
C LYS A 27 1.20 -7.25 -13.20
N ASN A 28 1.89 -7.50 -12.09
CA ASN A 28 2.25 -8.84 -11.63
C ASN A 28 1.14 -9.43 -10.74
N HIS A 29 0.69 -10.64 -11.10
CA HIS A 29 -0.30 -11.43 -10.37
C HIS A 29 0.03 -11.69 -8.89
N GLN A 30 1.29 -11.55 -8.49
CA GLN A 30 1.73 -11.62 -7.08
C GLN A 30 1.02 -10.62 -6.17
N ALA A 31 0.47 -9.53 -6.70
CA ALA A 31 -0.31 -8.56 -5.93
C ALA A 31 -1.44 -9.20 -5.10
N LEU A 32 -2.10 -10.25 -5.61
CA LEU A 32 -3.13 -10.98 -4.85
C LEU A 32 -2.53 -11.70 -3.64
N PHE A 33 -1.40 -12.38 -3.84
CA PHE A 33 -0.71 -13.07 -2.75
C PHE A 33 -0.35 -12.09 -1.62
N TRP A 34 0.30 -10.98 -1.96
CA TRP A 34 0.71 -9.98 -0.97
C TRP A 34 -0.50 -9.32 -0.28
N ALA A 35 -1.57 -9.03 -1.03
CA ALA A 35 -2.79 -8.47 -0.46
C ALA A 35 -3.44 -9.42 0.55
N TYR A 36 -3.48 -10.72 0.25
CA TYR A 36 -4.02 -11.71 1.18
C TYR A 36 -3.09 -12.04 2.34
N GLU A 37 -1.77 -11.99 2.15
CA GLU A 37 -0.81 -12.06 3.26
C GLU A 37 -1.09 -10.96 4.28
N PHE A 38 -1.30 -9.74 3.80
CA PHE A 38 -1.63 -8.59 4.64
C PHE A 38 -3.04 -8.72 5.25
N TYR A 39 -4.05 -9.08 4.47
CA TYR A 39 -5.44 -9.21 4.91
C TYR A 39 -5.61 -10.25 6.03
N TYR A 40 -5.07 -11.45 5.84
CA TYR A 40 -5.19 -12.54 6.81
C TYR A 40 -4.21 -12.46 7.98
N SER A 41 -3.22 -11.57 7.90
CA SER A 41 -2.50 -11.12 9.11
C SER A 41 -3.40 -10.32 10.06
N GLY A 42 -4.58 -9.92 9.58
CA GLY A 42 -5.61 -9.21 10.32
C GLY A 42 -5.63 -7.70 10.05
N PHE A 43 -4.75 -7.19 9.19
CA PHE A 43 -4.69 -5.77 8.81
C PHE A 43 -5.77 -5.37 7.80
N LYS A 44 -7.02 -5.83 8.00
CA LYS A 44 -8.07 -5.71 6.97
C LYS A 44 -8.44 -4.26 6.65
N THR A 45 -8.68 -3.44 7.67
CA THR A 45 -9.00 -2.00 7.51
C THR A 45 -7.81 -1.24 6.92
N GLU A 46 -6.60 -1.51 7.42
CA GLU A 46 -5.37 -0.90 6.90
C GLU A 46 -5.13 -1.26 5.43
N LEU A 47 -5.49 -2.48 5.00
CA LEU A 47 -5.43 -2.85 3.58
C LEU A 47 -6.34 -1.95 2.73
N TRP A 48 -7.58 -1.72 3.16
CA TRP A 48 -8.51 -0.86 2.43
C TRP A 48 -8.04 0.59 2.38
N GLU A 49 -7.53 1.13 3.48
CA GLU A 49 -6.91 2.45 3.52
C GLU A 49 -5.74 2.53 2.53
N PHE A 50 -4.91 1.49 2.49
CA PHE A 50 -3.79 1.41 1.57
C PHE A 50 -4.24 1.28 0.10
N LEU A 51 -5.29 0.52 -0.20
CA LEU A 51 -5.87 0.43 -1.55
C LEU A 51 -6.46 1.78 -2.01
N TRP A 52 -7.06 2.56 -1.10
CA TRP A 52 -7.48 3.94 -1.40
C TRP A 52 -6.31 4.87 -1.67
N MET A 53 -5.24 4.76 -0.88
CA MET A 53 -4.00 5.52 -1.11
C MET A 53 -3.43 5.19 -2.50
N ILE A 54 -3.31 3.89 -2.84
CA ILE A 54 -2.88 3.45 -4.18
C ILE A 54 -3.80 4.02 -5.27
N TYR A 55 -5.11 3.97 -5.06
CA TYR A 55 -6.06 4.52 -6.02
C TYR A 55 -5.82 6.00 -6.28
N PHE A 56 -5.84 6.84 -5.25
CA PHE A 56 -5.72 8.29 -5.44
C PHE A 56 -4.35 8.71 -5.97
N GLN A 57 -3.29 8.04 -5.53
CA GLN A 57 -1.93 8.46 -5.87
C GLN A 57 -1.42 7.91 -7.20
N PHE A 58 -1.99 6.81 -7.70
CA PHE A 58 -1.52 6.17 -8.94
C PHE A 58 -2.59 6.00 -10.03
N TYR A 59 -3.87 5.84 -9.69
CA TYR A 59 -4.89 5.41 -10.65
C TYR A 59 -5.99 6.45 -10.90
N ALA A 60 -6.34 7.29 -9.93
CA ALA A 60 -7.49 8.19 -10.01
C ALA A 60 -7.40 9.21 -11.16
N THR A 61 -6.19 9.69 -11.45
CA THR A 61 -5.89 10.64 -12.52
C THR A 61 -6.26 10.14 -13.91
N LEU A 62 -6.17 8.82 -14.15
CA LEU A 62 -6.52 8.20 -15.43
C LEU A 62 -7.79 7.35 -15.37
N ASN A 63 -8.35 7.11 -14.17
CA ASN A 63 -9.49 6.20 -13.97
C ASN A 63 -10.54 6.76 -13.00
N PRO A 64 -11.07 7.98 -13.22
CA PRO A 64 -11.97 8.62 -12.26
C PRO A 64 -13.26 7.82 -12.00
N GLY A 65 -13.75 7.08 -13.00
CA GLY A 65 -14.93 6.20 -12.85
C GLY A 65 -14.72 5.06 -11.85
N PHE A 66 -13.47 4.64 -11.63
CA PHE A 66 -13.14 3.52 -10.75
C PHE A 66 -13.45 3.81 -9.28
N TYR A 67 -13.43 5.08 -8.85
CA TYR A 67 -13.83 5.51 -7.50
C TYR A 67 -15.15 4.87 -7.08
N SER A 68 -16.18 4.97 -7.93
CA SER A 68 -17.52 4.50 -7.62
C SER A 68 -17.57 2.99 -7.38
N PHE A 69 -16.76 2.23 -8.12
CA PHE A 69 -16.64 0.79 -7.98
C PHE A 69 -15.90 0.42 -6.69
N ILE A 70 -14.74 1.05 -6.41
CA ILE A 70 -13.99 0.81 -5.17
C ILE A 70 -14.87 1.12 -3.97
N LYS A 71 -15.55 2.27 -3.99
CA LYS A 71 -16.47 2.69 -2.94
C LYS A 71 -17.57 1.67 -2.70
N LYS A 72 -18.27 1.24 -3.75
CA LYS A 72 -19.32 0.22 -3.65
C LYS A 72 -18.80 -1.08 -3.04
N LYS A 73 -17.61 -1.54 -3.44
CA LYS A 73 -17.01 -2.78 -2.93
C LYS A 73 -16.53 -2.63 -1.49
N HIS A 74 -15.96 -1.49 -1.12
CA HIS A 74 -15.55 -1.21 0.26
C HIS A 74 -16.77 -1.10 1.19
N ASP A 75 -17.84 -0.42 0.76
CA ASP A 75 -19.08 -0.31 1.53
C ASP A 75 -19.74 -1.67 1.75
N LEU A 76 -19.69 -2.56 0.75
CA LEU A 76 -20.14 -3.96 0.89
C LEU A 76 -19.24 -4.75 1.85
N TRP A 77 -17.92 -4.59 1.74
CA TRP A 77 -16.97 -5.25 2.63
C TRP A 77 -17.17 -4.86 4.09
N LYS A 78 -17.52 -3.60 4.38
CA LYS A 78 -17.84 -3.16 5.76
C LYS A 78 -19.07 -3.86 6.36
N GLN A 79 -19.94 -4.44 5.53
CA GLN A 79 -21.15 -5.12 5.96
C GLN A 79 -20.92 -6.63 6.12
N GLU A 80 -20.15 -7.22 5.20
CA GLU A 80 -20.05 -8.68 5.06
C GLU A 80 -18.66 -9.25 5.39
N GLU A 81 -17.63 -8.40 5.42
CA GLU A 81 -16.21 -8.76 5.49
C GLU A 81 -15.77 -9.82 4.46
N ASP A 82 -16.47 -9.90 3.32
CA ASP A 82 -16.16 -10.84 2.23
C ASP A 82 -14.78 -10.56 1.62
N ASP A 83 -13.88 -11.53 1.75
CA ASP A 83 -12.51 -11.42 1.30
C ASP A 83 -12.37 -11.50 -0.23
N ALA A 84 -13.38 -11.99 -0.96
CA ALA A 84 -13.40 -11.95 -2.42
C ALA A 84 -13.42 -10.52 -2.97
N LEU A 85 -13.91 -9.55 -2.18
CA LEU A 85 -13.89 -8.13 -2.53
C LEU A 85 -12.47 -7.59 -2.69
N ILE A 86 -11.48 -8.15 -1.99
CA ILE A 86 -10.06 -7.81 -2.19
C ILE A 86 -9.61 -8.23 -3.59
N ALA A 87 -9.89 -9.47 -4.00
CA ALA A 87 -9.53 -9.96 -5.33
C ALA A 87 -10.20 -9.14 -6.44
N HIS A 88 -11.48 -8.78 -6.27
CA HIS A 88 -12.17 -7.90 -7.22
C HIS A 88 -11.45 -6.57 -7.42
N ILE A 89 -10.97 -5.94 -6.36
CA ILE A 89 -10.28 -4.65 -6.42
C ILE A 89 -8.90 -4.79 -7.05
N ILE A 90 -8.10 -5.74 -6.58
CA ILE A 90 -6.76 -6.01 -7.11
C ILE A 90 -6.80 -6.32 -8.60
N ASN A 91 -7.71 -7.19 -9.06
CA ASN A 91 -7.83 -7.52 -10.49
C ASN A 91 -8.27 -6.32 -11.34
N ASN A 92 -9.10 -5.44 -10.79
CA ASN A 92 -9.52 -4.24 -11.52
C ASN A 92 -8.42 -3.16 -11.58
N PHE A 93 -7.49 -3.10 -10.60
CA PHE A 93 -6.27 -2.31 -10.74
C PHE A 93 -5.38 -2.82 -11.89
N HIS A 94 -5.26 -4.14 -12.10
CA HIS A 94 -4.38 -4.70 -13.13
C HIS A 94 -4.72 -4.24 -14.54
N ILE A 95 -6.01 -4.14 -14.89
CA ILE A 95 -6.42 -3.75 -16.24
C ILE A 95 -6.40 -2.25 -16.51
N ARG A 96 -6.07 -1.43 -15.51
CA ARG A 96 -6.16 0.03 -15.59
C ARG A 96 -4.81 0.69 -15.86
N PRO A 97 -4.76 1.73 -16.71
CA PRO A 97 -3.58 2.58 -16.79
C PRO A 97 -3.35 3.27 -15.44
N TRP A 98 -2.11 3.66 -15.16
CA TRP A 98 -1.74 4.37 -13.95
C TRP A 98 -0.64 5.39 -14.28
N ASN A 99 -0.49 6.42 -13.46
CA ASN A 99 0.66 7.34 -13.51
C ASN A 99 1.08 7.73 -12.09
N PRO A 100 2.36 8.03 -11.84
CA PRO A 100 2.86 8.33 -10.49
C PRO A 100 2.72 9.81 -10.10
N ASP A 101 2.07 10.65 -10.91
CA ASP A 101 2.19 12.12 -10.79
C ASP A 101 1.80 12.63 -9.41
N VAL A 102 0.66 12.16 -8.87
CA VAL A 102 0.18 12.57 -7.54
C VAL A 102 1.13 12.09 -6.45
N PHE A 103 1.57 10.83 -6.51
CA PHE A 103 2.58 10.28 -5.59
C PHE A 103 3.86 11.12 -5.60
N LEU A 104 4.41 11.42 -6.78
CA LEU A 104 5.63 12.21 -6.95
C LEU A 104 5.50 13.62 -6.37
N LEU A 105 4.37 14.28 -6.61
CA LEU A 105 4.10 15.60 -6.05
C LEU A 105 4.11 15.56 -4.52
N LYS A 106 3.48 14.55 -3.92
CA LYS A 106 3.45 14.37 -2.46
C LYS A 106 4.83 14.13 -1.86
N GLN A 107 5.66 13.32 -2.52
CA GLN A 107 7.04 13.07 -2.06
C GLN A 107 7.91 14.32 -2.12
N ASN A 108 7.70 15.18 -3.12
CA ASN A 108 8.45 16.42 -3.29
C ASN A 108 7.98 17.58 -2.37
N LEU A 109 6.89 17.43 -1.60
CA LEU A 109 6.43 18.45 -0.64
C LEU A 109 7.46 18.77 0.46
N LYS A 110 8.39 17.83 0.73
CA LYS A 110 9.41 17.95 1.77
C LYS A 110 10.54 18.94 1.38
N ASN A 111 10.72 19.23 0.08
CA ASN A 111 11.73 20.18 -0.42
C ASN A 111 11.09 21.57 -0.62
N LYS A 112 11.08 22.38 0.44
CA LYS A 112 10.41 23.70 0.48
C LYS A 112 11.33 24.84 0.04
N VAL A 113 10.77 25.88 -0.61
CA VAL A 113 10.82 27.32 -0.22
C VAL A 113 9.96 28.19 -1.19
N ASP A 114 9.79 27.84 -2.46
CA ASP A 114 9.41 28.82 -3.50
C ASP A 114 7.90 29.09 -3.72
N HIS A 115 6.99 28.61 -2.85
CA HIS A 115 5.52 28.66 -3.11
C HIS A 115 4.70 29.31 -2.01
N LEU A 116 5.33 29.86 -0.97
CA LEU A 116 4.62 30.61 0.05
C LEU A 116 3.94 31.82 -0.63
N HIS A 117 2.63 31.98 -0.43
CA HIS A 117 1.82 33.15 -0.81
C HIS A 117 1.11 33.16 -2.18
N LEU A 118 1.20 32.11 -3.02
CA LEU A 118 0.38 32.05 -4.25
C LEU A 118 -1.04 31.53 -3.95
N ASP A 119 -2.05 32.17 -4.55
CA ASP A 119 -3.43 31.66 -4.54
C ASP A 119 -3.61 30.51 -5.55
N VAL A 120 -4.67 29.72 -5.38
CA VAL A 120 -4.97 28.56 -6.25
C VAL A 120 -5.11 28.98 -7.70
N ALA A 121 -5.71 30.14 -7.98
CA ALA A 121 -5.85 30.64 -9.34
C ALA A 121 -4.48 30.84 -10.02
N THR A 122 -3.54 31.48 -9.35
CA THR A 122 -2.18 31.73 -9.87
C THR A 122 -1.42 30.43 -10.07
N LEU A 123 -1.52 29.52 -9.10
CA LEU A 123 -0.91 28.19 -9.19
C LEU A 123 -1.41 27.39 -10.40
N LEU A 124 -2.71 27.49 -10.70
CA LEU A 124 -3.29 26.84 -11.87
C LEU A 124 -2.79 27.47 -13.19
N HIS A 125 -2.85 28.80 -13.33
CA HIS A 125 -2.43 29.46 -14.57
C HIS A 125 -0.95 29.27 -14.89
N THR A 126 -0.10 29.14 -13.87
CA THR A 126 1.34 28.93 -14.03
C THR A 126 1.74 27.46 -14.18
N HIS A 127 0.77 26.53 -14.17
CA HIS A 127 1.03 25.09 -14.14
C HIS A 127 2.00 24.67 -13.01
N ASN A 128 1.95 25.36 -11.87
CA ASN A 128 2.84 25.11 -10.74
C ASN A 128 2.33 23.92 -9.91
N TYR A 129 2.55 22.71 -10.41
CA TYR A 129 2.05 21.47 -9.82
C TYR A 129 2.53 21.24 -8.37
N THR A 130 3.79 21.56 -8.08
CA THR A 130 4.36 21.45 -6.72
C THR A 130 3.69 22.43 -5.76
N GLY A 131 3.44 23.67 -6.21
CA GLY A 131 2.70 24.66 -5.44
C GLY A 131 1.24 24.25 -5.20
N ILE A 132 0.56 23.66 -6.20
CA ILE A 132 -0.80 23.11 -6.03
C ILE A 132 -0.81 22.02 -4.96
N ALA A 133 0.11 21.06 -5.05
CA ALA A 133 0.20 19.98 -4.07
C ALA A 133 0.51 20.51 -2.66
N TYR A 134 1.42 21.48 -2.55
CA TYR A 134 1.75 22.13 -1.28
C TYR A 134 0.54 22.84 -0.69
N TYR A 135 -0.20 23.59 -1.50
CA TYR A 135 -1.40 24.29 -1.07
C TYR A 135 -2.45 23.32 -0.53
N ILE A 136 -2.75 22.23 -1.26
CA ILE A 136 -3.72 21.23 -0.81
C ILE A 136 -3.27 20.55 0.49
N GLU A 137 -1.98 20.29 0.65
CA GLU A 137 -1.47 19.62 1.85
C GLU A 137 -1.42 20.54 3.07
N ASN A 138 -1.15 21.83 2.91
CA ASN A 138 -0.84 22.73 4.03
C ASN A 138 -1.88 23.84 4.25
N CYS A 139 -2.81 24.05 3.33
CA CYS A 139 -3.83 25.10 3.40
C CYS A 139 -5.24 24.52 3.42
N THR A 140 -6.19 25.29 3.94
CA THR A 140 -7.61 24.94 3.88
C THR A 140 -8.14 25.22 2.49
N PHE A 141 -8.48 24.18 1.72
CA PHE A 141 -9.11 24.33 0.41
C PHE A 141 -10.56 24.80 0.58
N THR A 142 -10.86 26.02 0.12
CA THR A 142 -12.15 26.68 0.32
C THR A 142 -13.10 26.48 -0.86
N ALA A 143 -14.36 26.93 -0.69
CA ALA A 143 -15.30 26.98 -1.81
C ALA A 143 -14.85 27.98 -2.90
N GLN A 144 -14.14 29.05 -2.54
CA GLN A 144 -13.59 30.00 -3.50
C GLN A 144 -12.48 29.36 -4.35
N ASP A 145 -11.65 28.52 -3.74
CA ASP A 145 -10.61 27.77 -4.46
C ASP A 145 -11.23 26.74 -5.43
N ALA A 146 -12.32 26.09 -4.98
CA ALA A 146 -13.10 25.20 -5.84
C ALA A 146 -13.67 25.95 -7.06
N ASP A 147 -14.30 27.12 -6.84
CA ASP A 147 -14.84 27.96 -7.91
C ASP A 147 -13.74 28.44 -8.86
N ALA A 148 -12.60 28.90 -8.34
CA ALA A 148 -11.45 29.31 -9.15
C ALA A 148 -10.93 28.16 -10.03
N THR A 149 -10.85 26.95 -9.46
CA THR A 149 -10.43 25.74 -10.18
C THR A 149 -11.41 25.39 -11.30
N ILE A 150 -12.71 25.39 -11.01
CA ILE A 150 -13.77 25.13 -12.00
C ILE A 150 -13.69 26.13 -13.14
N GLN A 151 -13.61 27.44 -12.84
CA GLN A 151 -13.56 28.48 -13.85
C GLN A 151 -12.31 28.39 -14.74
N TYR A 152 -11.17 28.04 -14.16
CA TYR A 152 -9.93 27.83 -14.92
C TYR A 152 -10.10 26.70 -15.95
N PHE A 153 -10.57 25.52 -15.53
CA PHE A 153 -10.68 24.37 -16.44
C PHE A 153 -11.84 24.46 -17.42
N LEU A 154 -12.94 25.14 -17.08
CA LEU A 154 -14.00 25.45 -18.05
C LEU A 154 -13.49 26.31 -19.21
N LYS A 155 -12.58 27.27 -18.95
CA LYS A 155 -11.93 28.07 -20.01
C LYS A 155 -11.03 27.23 -20.92
N GLN A 156 -10.53 26.10 -20.43
CA GLN A 156 -9.78 25.11 -21.19
C GLN A 156 -10.67 24.06 -21.89
N ASN A 157 -11.99 24.32 -21.97
CA ASN A 157 -13.00 23.41 -22.53
C ASN A 157 -13.13 22.05 -21.80
N ILE A 158 -12.77 22.00 -20.51
CA ILE A 158 -12.95 20.80 -19.68
C ILE A 158 -14.26 20.91 -18.90
N ALA A 159 -15.24 20.08 -19.26
CA ALA A 159 -16.51 19.96 -18.56
C ALA A 159 -16.63 18.58 -17.90
N ASP A 160 -16.13 18.45 -16.67
CA ASP A 160 -16.14 17.19 -15.92
C ASP A 160 -17.23 17.14 -14.85
N ASN A 161 -17.91 16.00 -14.71
CA ASN A 161 -19.00 15.82 -13.75
C ASN A 161 -18.59 16.03 -12.28
N ARG A 162 -17.31 15.84 -11.93
CA ARG A 162 -16.81 16.13 -10.57
C ARG A 162 -16.90 17.60 -10.20
N MET A 163 -16.78 18.50 -11.18
CA MET A 163 -16.95 19.94 -10.95
C MET A 163 -18.36 20.25 -10.41
N ASN A 164 -19.38 19.46 -10.76
CA ASN A 164 -20.71 19.60 -10.18
C ASN A 164 -20.75 19.22 -8.69
N THR A 165 -19.92 18.28 -8.26
CA THR A 165 -19.78 17.92 -6.85
C THR A 165 -19.09 19.05 -6.06
N TRP A 166 -18.11 19.71 -6.68
CA TRP A 166 -17.33 20.80 -6.08
C TRP A 166 -18.15 22.07 -5.84
N LYS A 167 -19.21 22.33 -6.64
CA LYS A 167 -20.17 23.42 -6.42
C LYS A 167 -20.91 23.33 -5.08
N ASN A 168 -20.94 22.15 -4.44
CA ASN A 168 -21.56 21.98 -3.14
C ASN A 168 -20.52 22.13 -2.01
N LYS A 169 -20.62 23.23 -1.24
CA LYS A 169 -19.71 23.55 -0.14
C LYS A 169 -19.54 22.44 0.91
N LYS A 170 -20.60 21.70 1.26
CA LYS A 170 -20.50 20.61 2.24
C LYS A 170 -19.74 19.42 1.67
N LYS A 171 -19.93 19.12 0.38
CA LYS A 171 -19.25 17.99 -0.29
C LYS A 171 -17.77 18.26 -0.49
N ILE A 172 -17.38 19.48 -0.87
CA ILE A 172 -15.96 19.84 -1.02
C ILE A 172 -15.22 19.77 0.33
N GLN A 173 -15.84 20.24 1.42
CA GLN A 173 -15.26 20.15 2.77
C GLN A 173 -15.10 18.73 3.30
N ALA A 174 -15.87 17.78 2.76
CA ALA A 174 -15.79 16.36 3.12
C ALA A 174 -14.75 15.57 2.32
N LYS A 175 -14.19 16.13 1.23
CA LYS A 175 -13.15 15.46 0.45
C LYS A 175 -11.84 15.45 1.22
N CYS A 176 -11.13 14.33 1.14
CA CYS A 176 -9.76 14.27 1.64
C CYS A 176 -8.79 14.95 0.66
N LYS A 177 -7.60 15.29 1.16
CA LYS A 177 -6.55 15.97 0.39
C LYS A 177 -6.13 15.19 -0.86
N ASP A 178 -5.99 13.87 -0.75
CA ASP A 178 -5.61 13.00 -1.88
C ASP A 178 -6.68 12.99 -2.98
N GLU A 179 -7.96 13.04 -2.60
CA GLU A 179 -9.06 13.15 -3.55
C GLU A 179 -9.07 14.52 -4.25
N LEU A 180 -8.82 15.61 -3.52
CA LEU A 180 -8.72 16.96 -4.11
C LEU A 180 -7.55 17.05 -5.10
N LEU A 181 -6.36 16.61 -4.69
CA LEU A 181 -5.17 16.69 -5.54
C LEU A 181 -5.32 15.81 -6.79
N SER A 182 -5.80 14.58 -6.64
CA SER A 182 -6.01 13.69 -7.79
C SER A 182 -7.08 14.19 -8.75
N ASP A 183 -8.12 14.89 -8.28
CA ASP A 183 -9.11 15.56 -9.15
C ASP A 183 -8.47 16.70 -9.98
N ILE A 184 -7.66 17.56 -9.36
CA ILE A 184 -6.98 18.65 -10.09
C ILE A 184 -6.00 18.08 -11.14
N ILE A 185 -5.19 17.10 -10.74
CA ILE A 185 -4.23 16.45 -11.65
C ILE A 185 -4.95 15.69 -12.75
N HIS A 186 -6.12 15.11 -12.47
CA HIS A 186 -6.97 14.54 -13.52
C HIS A 186 -7.39 15.60 -14.54
N PHE A 187 -7.86 16.78 -14.12
CA PHE A 187 -8.30 17.81 -15.07
C PHE A 187 -7.16 18.20 -16.01
N TYR A 188 -5.93 18.34 -15.49
CA TYR A 188 -4.74 18.52 -16.34
C TYR A 188 -4.45 17.33 -17.25
N SER A 189 -4.63 16.11 -16.77
CA SER A 189 -4.45 14.89 -17.56
C SER A 189 -5.39 14.85 -18.77
N VAL A 190 -6.61 15.39 -18.63
CA VAL A 190 -7.56 15.55 -19.75
C VAL A 190 -7.11 16.65 -20.70
N VAL A 191 -6.68 17.81 -20.19
CA VAL A 191 -6.13 18.90 -21.03
C VAL A 191 -4.95 18.40 -21.87
N ALA A 192 -4.09 17.57 -21.29
CA ALA A 192 -2.94 16.97 -21.95
C ALA A 192 -3.28 15.77 -22.86
N ASN A 193 -4.55 15.40 -22.99
CA ASN A 193 -5.02 14.24 -23.78
C ASN A 193 -4.34 12.91 -23.40
N LEU A 194 -4.07 12.70 -22.11
CA LEU A 194 -3.54 11.42 -21.63
C LEU A 194 -4.56 10.28 -21.84
N THR A 195 -4.04 9.06 -22.02
CA THR A 195 -4.90 7.88 -22.25
C THR A 195 -5.66 7.50 -20.98
N MET A 196 -6.98 7.66 -21.02
CA MET A 196 -7.87 7.31 -19.91
C MET A 196 -8.18 5.81 -19.89
N GLY A 197 -8.38 5.28 -18.68
CA GLY A 197 -8.85 3.93 -18.48
C GLY A 197 -10.29 3.75 -18.95
N LYS A 198 -10.59 2.56 -19.47
CA LYS A 198 -11.95 2.20 -19.87
C LYS A 198 -12.81 1.91 -18.63
N ASN A 199 -14.11 2.22 -18.72
CA ASN A 199 -15.11 1.80 -17.73
C ASN A 199 -15.45 0.32 -17.90
N LEU A 200 -14.43 -0.54 -17.82
CA LEU A 200 -14.52 -1.99 -17.88
C LEU A 200 -14.23 -2.56 -16.49
N TYR A 201 -15.08 -3.47 -16.02
CA TYR A 201 -14.91 -4.10 -14.72
C TYR A 201 -14.83 -5.60 -14.88
N LEU A 202 -13.74 -6.19 -14.37
CA LEU A 202 -13.62 -7.63 -14.28
C LEU A 202 -14.54 -8.14 -13.16
N THR A 203 -15.35 -9.12 -13.50
CA THR A 203 -16.03 -9.99 -12.54
C THR A 203 -15.19 -11.25 -12.39
N THR A 204 -14.49 -11.39 -11.28
CA THR A 204 -13.92 -12.68 -10.91
C THR A 204 -15.03 -13.57 -10.40
N SER A 205 -15.18 -14.77 -10.96
CA SER A 205 -15.77 -15.87 -10.21
C SER A 205 -14.92 -16.11 -8.96
N ASN A 206 -15.49 -16.69 -7.90
CA ASN A 206 -14.74 -17.12 -6.70
C ASN A 206 -13.78 -18.29 -7.04
N GLU A 207 -12.95 -18.14 -8.08
CA GLU A 207 -11.81 -19.00 -8.34
C GLU A 207 -10.95 -19.07 -7.08
N ASP A 208 -10.48 -20.27 -6.80
CA ASP A 208 -10.20 -20.82 -5.49
C ASP A 208 -9.31 -19.93 -4.59
N LEU A 209 -9.93 -18.97 -3.90
CA LEU A 209 -9.28 -18.11 -2.89
C LEU A 209 -8.80 -18.93 -1.68
N THR A 210 -9.21 -20.20 -1.60
CA THR A 210 -8.79 -21.17 -0.59
C THR A 210 -7.27 -21.23 -0.48
N GLN A 211 -6.54 -21.09 -1.59
CA GLN A 211 -5.07 -21.09 -1.58
C GLN A 211 -4.43 -19.94 -0.77
N TYR A 212 -5.19 -18.88 -0.46
CA TYR A 212 -4.72 -17.71 0.27
C TYR A 212 -5.18 -17.70 1.73
N LYS A 213 -6.16 -18.55 2.08
CA LYS A 213 -6.67 -18.70 3.45
C LYS A 213 -5.52 -19.10 4.39
N THR A 214 -5.67 -18.75 5.67
CA THR A 214 -4.67 -19.13 6.68
C THR A 214 -4.62 -20.65 6.80
N MET A 215 -3.42 -21.20 6.75
CA MET A 215 -3.13 -22.60 6.96
C MET A 215 -2.87 -22.81 8.45
N TYR A 216 -3.49 -23.85 9.01
CA TYR A 216 -3.35 -24.23 10.42
C TYR A 216 -2.73 -25.62 10.50
N SER A 217 -1.96 -25.85 11.56
CA SER A 217 -1.49 -27.18 11.93
C SER A 217 -2.68 -28.06 12.32
N CYS A 218 -2.49 -29.38 12.23
CA CYS A 218 -3.47 -30.37 12.65
C CYS A 218 -2.71 -31.60 13.13
N TYR A 219 -2.65 -31.77 14.46
CA TYR A 219 -1.93 -32.86 15.10
C TYR A 219 -2.47 -34.23 14.69
N ASP A 220 -3.80 -34.38 14.63
CA ASP A 220 -4.47 -35.62 14.22
C ASP A 220 -4.06 -36.14 12.84
N THR A 221 -3.60 -35.23 11.95
CA THR A 221 -3.13 -35.57 10.60
C THR A 221 -1.60 -35.53 10.47
N ASN A 222 -0.87 -35.42 11.58
CA ASN A 222 0.59 -35.24 11.64
C ASN A 222 1.09 -34.03 10.82
N PHE A 223 0.28 -32.97 10.76
CA PHE A 223 0.58 -31.72 10.07
C PHE A 223 0.98 -30.63 11.07
N TYR A 224 2.27 -30.59 11.40
CA TYR A 224 2.83 -29.67 12.39
C TYR A 224 3.10 -28.26 11.84
N ALA A 225 3.15 -27.27 12.74
CA ALA A 225 3.28 -25.85 12.41
C ALA A 225 4.55 -25.51 11.60
N TYR A 226 5.70 -26.13 11.92
CA TYR A 226 6.96 -25.93 11.17
C TYR A 226 6.87 -26.33 9.69
N LYS A 227 5.87 -27.14 9.29
CA LYS A 227 5.64 -27.50 7.87
C LYS A 227 4.92 -26.40 7.08
N ILE A 228 4.38 -25.38 7.75
CA ILE A 228 3.54 -24.36 7.11
C ILE A 228 4.37 -23.39 6.27
N LEU A 229 5.43 -22.79 6.83
CA LEU A 229 6.24 -21.77 6.12
C LEU A 229 6.71 -22.24 4.73
N PRO A 230 7.27 -23.46 4.55
CA PRO A 230 7.65 -23.96 3.24
C PRO A 230 6.53 -24.00 2.20
N LEU A 231 5.28 -24.19 2.63
CA LEU A 231 4.11 -24.33 1.75
C LEU A 231 3.49 -22.98 1.38
N VAL A 232 3.50 -22.03 2.31
CA VAL A 232 2.77 -20.75 2.18
C VAL A 232 3.65 -19.59 1.71
N THR A 233 4.96 -19.64 1.97
CA THR A 233 5.90 -18.61 1.50
C THR A 233 6.21 -18.82 0.02
N LYS A 234 5.37 -18.28 -0.87
CA LYS A 234 5.48 -18.55 -2.33
C LYS A 234 6.50 -17.66 -3.05
N TYR A 235 6.63 -16.41 -2.62
CA TYR A 235 7.43 -15.40 -3.32
C TYR A 235 8.47 -14.79 -2.40
N ALA A 236 9.62 -14.43 -2.97
CA ALA A 236 10.62 -13.66 -2.26
C ALA A 236 10.15 -12.21 -2.11
N ILE A 237 10.45 -11.62 -0.95
CA ILE A 237 9.96 -10.28 -0.59
C ILE A 237 10.38 -9.19 -1.59
N ASP A 238 11.56 -9.29 -2.20
CA ASP A 238 12.04 -8.35 -3.22
C ASP A 238 12.09 -8.96 -4.63
N SER A 239 11.06 -9.74 -5.02
CA SER A 239 10.99 -10.41 -6.33
C SER A 239 11.17 -9.44 -7.52
N GLU A 240 10.69 -8.20 -7.38
CA GLU A 240 10.77 -7.15 -8.40
C GLU A 240 12.03 -6.27 -8.28
N LYS A 241 12.88 -6.51 -7.28
CA LYS A 241 14.14 -5.78 -7.03
C LYS A 241 13.97 -4.27 -6.89
N MET A 242 12.90 -3.84 -6.23
CA MET A 242 12.48 -2.44 -6.12
C MET A 242 12.33 -1.97 -4.68
N LEU A 243 12.39 -2.86 -3.67
CA LEU A 243 12.27 -2.47 -2.28
C LEU A 243 13.41 -1.54 -1.82
N GLY A 244 14.60 -1.66 -2.41
CA GLY A 244 15.76 -0.81 -2.09
C GLY A 244 15.57 0.68 -2.38
N LEU A 245 14.53 1.03 -3.15
CA LEU A 245 14.14 2.41 -3.45
C LEU A 245 13.38 3.10 -2.32
N PHE A 246 13.04 2.37 -1.26
CA PHE A 246 12.23 2.84 -0.15
C PHE A 246 12.99 2.76 1.17
N THR A 247 12.57 3.58 2.13
CA THR A 247 12.98 3.44 3.53
C THR A 247 12.25 2.25 4.13
N LEU A 248 13.00 1.27 4.63
CA LEU A 248 12.45 0.03 5.15
C LEU A 248 12.63 -0.06 6.66
N SER A 249 11.65 -0.62 7.37
CA SER A 249 11.73 -0.86 8.81
C SER A 249 12.90 -1.77 9.18
N ARG A 250 13.34 -2.67 8.29
CA ARG A 250 14.51 -3.52 8.50
C ARG A 250 15.82 -2.75 8.63
N ASP A 251 15.91 -1.54 8.05
CA ASP A 251 17.14 -0.74 8.03
C ASP A 251 17.55 -0.27 9.44
N THR A 252 16.65 -0.38 10.44
CA THR A 252 16.92 -0.01 11.83
C THR A 252 17.59 -1.14 12.63
N TYR A 253 17.71 -2.34 12.07
CA TYR A 253 18.25 -3.52 12.77
C TYR A 253 19.56 -3.99 12.13
N GLN A 254 20.57 -4.22 12.98
CA GLN A 254 21.88 -4.71 12.54
C GLN A 254 21.86 -6.20 12.19
N ASP A 255 21.07 -6.99 12.92
CA ASP A 255 21.01 -8.44 12.77
C ASP A 255 19.56 -8.91 12.58
N LEU A 256 19.08 -8.77 11.35
CA LEU A 256 17.75 -9.21 10.94
C LEU A 256 17.60 -10.74 11.05
N GLN A 257 18.69 -11.48 10.85
CA GLN A 257 18.68 -12.94 10.90
C GLN A 257 18.40 -13.43 12.33
N LYS A 258 19.10 -12.88 13.33
CA LYS A 258 18.85 -13.19 14.74
C LYS A 258 17.41 -12.88 15.16
N ILE A 259 16.87 -11.76 14.70
CA ILE A 259 15.47 -11.39 14.95
C ILE A 259 14.51 -12.44 14.39
N TYR A 260 14.71 -12.81 13.13
CA TYR A 260 13.87 -13.77 12.45
C TYR A 260 13.99 -15.19 13.02
N HIS A 261 15.18 -15.60 13.47
CA HIS A 261 15.43 -16.92 14.04
C HIS A 261 14.89 -17.05 15.46
N TYR A 262 15.21 -16.11 16.34
CA TYR A 262 15.06 -16.32 17.79
C TYR A 262 14.04 -15.38 18.46
N HIS A 263 13.57 -14.35 17.77
CA HIS A 263 12.67 -13.35 18.36
C HIS A 263 11.40 -13.13 17.53
N TRP A 264 11.12 -14.02 16.56
CA TRP A 264 10.07 -13.80 15.58
C TRP A 264 8.69 -13.61 16.23
N LEU A 265 8.36 -14.38 17.27
CA LEU A 265 7.07 -14.32 17.94
C LEU A 265 6.88 -12.96 18.63
N TYR A 266 7.92 -12.47 19.30
CA TYR A 266 7.92 -11.13 19.88
C TYR A 266 7.67 -10.06 18.80
N TYR A 267 8.35 -10.10 17.65
CA TYR A 267 8.14 -9.11 16.59
C TYR A 267 6.85 -9.32 15.78
N ALA A 268 6.19 -10.47 15.94
CA ALA A 268 4.88 -10.77 15.39
C ALA A 268 3.73 -10.39 16.35
N ARG A 269 4.00 -10.20 17.65
CA ARG A 269 2.97 -10.06 18.71
C ARG A 269 1.88 -9.01 18.48
N ASN A 270 2.20 -7.92 17.78
CA ASN A 270 1.25 -6.83 17.49
C ASN A 270 0.48 -7.06 16.17
N THR A 271 0.74 -8.17 15.49
CA THR A 271 0.01 -8.55 14.27
C THR A 271 -1.29 -9.20 14.71
N PRO A 272 -2.46 -8.72 14.28
CA PRO A 272 -3.71 -9.07 14.94
C PRO A 272 -3.99 -10.57 15.04
N ILE A 273 -3.58 -11.37 14.05
CA ILE A 273 -3.71 -12.84 14.15
C ILE A 273 -2.80 -13.44 15.23
N TRP A 274 -1.58 -12.94 15.39
CA TRP A 274 -0.63 -13.38 16.39
C TRP A 274 -0.97 -12.86 17.78
N GLU A 275 -1.40 -11.61 17.88
CA GLU A 275 -1.92 -11.01 19.11
C GLU A 275 -3.06 -11.87 19.67
N LYS A 276 -4.02 -12.24 18.81
CA LYS A 276 -5.13 -13.11 19.21
C LYS A 276 -4.65 -14.48 19.71
N ARG A 277 -3.73 -15.12 18.98
CA ARG A 277 -3.17 -16.43 19.38
C ARG A 277 -2.45 -16.33 20.73
N ILE A 278 -1.63 -15.31 20.93
CA ILE A 278 -0.90 -15.12 22.20
C ILE A 278 -1.87 -14.87 23.35
N GLN A 279 -2.90 -14.04 23.14
CA GLN A 279 -3.93 -13.75 24.14
C GLN A 279 -4.76 -14.98 24.53
N GLU A 280 -5.07 -15.86 23.57
CA GLU A 280 -5.80 -17.12 23.82
C GLU A 280 -5.04 -18.06 24.77
N PHE A 281 -3.71 -17.93 24.85
CA PHE A 281 -2.82 -18.70 25.72
C PHE A 281 -2.22 -17.84 26.85
N GLU A 282 -2.84 -16.69 27.14
CA GLU A 282 -2.44 -15.76 28.22
C GLU A 282 -0.97 -15.28 28.18
N GLY A 283 -0.32 -15.37 27.02
CA GLY A 283 1.08 -15.00 26.85
C GLY A 283 1.31 -13.50 27.01
N LYS A 284 2.41 -13.12 27.66
CA LYS A 284 2.76 -11.72 27.97
C LYS A 284 4.11 -11.34 27.36
N PRO A 285 4.22 -10.20 26.68
CA PRO A 285 5.50 -9.80 26.09
C PRO A 285 6.56 -9.48 27.14
N ASN A 286 7.72 -10.10 26.98
CA ASN A 286 8.93 -9.78 27.72
C ASN A 286 9.85 -8.90 26.86
N ASP A 287 9.80 -7.59 27.10
CA ASP A 287 10.60 -6.62 26.33
C ASP A 287 12.10 -6.73 26.59
N GLU A 288 12.55 -7.29 27.72
CA GLU A 288 13.96 -7.48 28.04
C GLU A 288 14.55 -8.66 27.26
N LYS A 289 13.85 -9.81 27.28
CA LYS A 289 14.25 -11.02 26.55
C LYS A 289 13.91 -10.98 25.05
N LYS A 290 13.00 -10.08 24.64
CA LYS A 290 12.38 -10.05 23.31
C LYS A 290 11.67 -11.37 23.01
N ASP A 291 10.81 -11.77 23.94
CA ASP A 291 10.09 -13.04 23.92
C ASP A 291 8.65 -12.89 24.46
N ILE A 292 7.89 -13.99 24.50
CA ILE A 292 6.57 -14.09 25.12
C ILE A 292 6.67 -15.07 26.32
N ASP A 293 6.43 -14.58 27.53
CA ASP A 293 6.36 -15.41 28.73
C ASP A 293 4.93 -15.96 28.89
N PHE A 294 4.80 -17.27 29.10
CA PHE A 294 3.54 -17.96 29.44
C PHE A 294 3.45 -18.22 30.95
N GLU A 295 2.25 -18.55 31.46
CA GLU A 295 2.04 -18.75 32.90
C GLU A 295 2.77 -20.00 33.42
N ASP A 296 2.74 -21.09 32.65
CA ASP A 296 3.42 -22.33 32.94
C ASP A 296 3.88 -23.05 31.66
N GLU A 297 4.68 -24.11 31.86
CA GLU A 297 5.26 -24.92 30.78
C GLU A 297 4.18 -25.68 29.97
N GLU A 298 3.03 -26.01 30.58
CA GLU A 298 1.96 -26.76 29.91
C GLU A 298 1.28 -25.90 28.83
N ILE A 299 0.95 -24.65 29.18
CA ILE A 299 0.38 -23.67 28.23
C ILE A 299 1.39 -23.29 27.14
N GLU A 300 2.67 -23.16 27.51
CA GLU A 300 3.74 -22.86 26.56
C GLU A 300 3.90 -23.98 25.52
N GLU A 301 3.97 -25.24 25.98
CA GLU A 301 4.07 -26.41 25.10
C GLU A 301 2.87 -26.51 24.16
N GLU A 302 1.65 -26.31 24.67
CA GLU A 302 0.43 -26.33 23.86
C GLU A 302 0.43 -25.22 22.80
N PHE A 303 0.86 -23.99 23.15
CA PHE A 303 0.97 -22.89 22.19
C PHE A 303 1.94 -23.24 21.05
N TYR A 304 3.13 -23.73 21.39
CA TYR A 304 4.16 -24.03 20.40
C TYR A 304 3.83 -25.26 19.55
N GLU A 305 3.10 -26.24 20.07
CA GLU A 305 2.58 -27.36 19.28
C GLU A 305 1.71 -26.87 18.10
N HIS A 306 0.89 -25.85 18.35
CA HIS A 306 -0.01 -25.28 17.35
C HIS A 306 0.66 -24.29 16.41
N PHE A 307 1.63 -23.50 16.90
CA PHE A 307 2.07 -22.30 16.20
C PHE A 307 3.59 -22.17 15.98
N ASN A 308 4.42 -23.08 16.47
CA ASN A 308 5.87 -22.96 16.31
C ASN A 308 6.31 -23.18 14.86
N TYR A 309 6.77 -22.13 14.20
CA TYR A 309 7.21 -22.19 12.81
C TYR A 309 8.69 -22.55 12.63
N GLU A 310 9.49 -22.53 13.71
CA GLU A 310 10.92 -22.89 13.70
C GLU A 310 11.71 -22.25 12.54
N PRO A 311 11.69 -20.91 12.41
CA PRO A 311 12.27 -20.21 11.25
C PRO A 311 13.78 -20.43 11.05
N ASP A 312 14.52 -20.78 12.10
CA ASP A 312 15.95 -21.12 12.07
C ASP A 312 16.23 -22.51 11.46
N GLU A 313 15.35 -23.48 11.71
CA GLU A 313 15.41 -24.83 11.17
C GLU A 313 14.87 -24.94 9.73
N GLN A 314 14.24 -23.88 9.22
CA GLN A 314 13.78 -23.82 7.84
C GLN A 314 14.94 -23.85 6.84
N LYS A 315 14.70 -24.42 5.65
CA LYS A 315 15.68 -24.33 4.55
C LYS A 315 16.01 -22.87 4.22
N LEU A 316 17.26 -22.61 3.85
CA LEU A 316 17.75 -21.27 3.49
C LEU A 316 16.85 -20.57 2.45
N GLU A 317 16.30 -21.31 1.48
CA GLU A 317 15.38 -20.75 0.49
C GLU A 317 14.12 -20.13 1.11
N VAL A 318 13.52 -20.79 2.11
CA VAL A 318 12.33 -20.29 2.82
C VAL A 318 12.71 -19.04 3.60
N GLN A 319 13.81 -19.07 4.34
CA GLN A 319 14.32 -17.91 5.07
C GLN A 319 14.57 -16.71 4.13
N GLN A 320 15.18 -16.96 2.97
CA GLN A 320 15.45 -15.94 1.95
C GLN A 320 14.18 -15.38 1.31
N ARG A 321 13.09 -16.15 1.24
CA ARG A 321 11.81 -15.59 0.76
C ARG A 321 11.30 -14.52 1.72
N ASN A 322 11.41 -14.72 3.02
CA ASN A 322 10.95 -13.79 4.06
C ASN A 322 11.89 -12.60 4.29
N ILE A 323 13.17 -12.87 4.52
CA ILE A 323 14.16 -11.88 4.98
C ILE A 323 15.37 -11.76 4.06
N GLY A 324 15.27 -12.24 2.81
CA GLY A 324 16.34 -12.18 1.83
C GLY A 324 16.89 -10.76 1.59
N ALA A 325 18.09 -10.70 1.03
CA ALA A 325 18.75 -9.43 0.74
C ALA A 325 17.91 -8.57 -0.23
N ILE A 326 17.83 -7.29 0.07
CA ILE A 326 17.15 -6.30 -0.77
C ILE A 326 18.11 -5.81 -1.87
N SER A 327 17.62 -5.76 -3.10
CA SER A 327 18.39 -5.28 -4.23
C SER A 327 18.64 -3.78 -4.14
N THR A 328 19.88 -3.37 -4.39
CA THR A 328 20.30 -1.97 -4.51
C THR A 328 20.54 -1.55 -5.96
N THR A 329 20.21 -2.40 -6.93
CA THR A 329 20.49 -2.16 -8.35
C THR A 329 19.50 -1.20 -9.01
N ALA A 330 18.27 -1.10 -8.48
CA ALA A 330 17.28 -0.19 -9.01
C ALA A 330 17.61 1.25 -8.61
N ASN A 331 17.44 2.17 -9.55
CA ASN A 331 17.46 3.59 -9.28
C ASN A 331 16.16 4.22 -9.80
N TRP A 332 15.72 5.29 -9.16
CA TRP A 332 14.46 5.94 -9.48
C TRP A 332 14.42 6.46 -10.93
N GLN A 333 15.54 6.92 -11.48
CA GLN A 333 15.59 7.40 -12.86
C GLN A 333 15.18 6.29 -13.86
N THR A 334 15.84 5.14 -13.84
CA THR A 334 15.55 4.01 -14.74
C THR A 334 14.14 3.46 -14.51
N ILE A 335 13.67 3.48 -13.26
CA ILE A 335 12.30 3.04 -12.93
C ILE A 335 11.27 4.01 -13.48
N PHE A 336 11.45 5.33 -13.29
CA PHE A 336 10.55 6.33 -13.83
C PHE A 336 10.55 6.32 -15.35
N GLU A 337 11.70 6.15 -16.01
CA GLU A 337 11.79 5.98 -17.47
C GLU A 337 10.94 4.80 -17.98
N SER A 338 10.76 3.76 -17.16
CA SER A 338 9.89 2.61 -17.48
C SER A 338 8.40 2.84 -17.22
N PHE A 339 8.03 3.91 -16.51
CA PHE A 339 6.64 4.19 -16.14
C PHE A 339 5.86 4.79 -17.31
N PRO A 340 4.52 4.63 -17.32
CA PRO A 340 3.67 5.34 -18.27
C PRO A 340 3.92 6.85 -18.15
N LYS A 341 4.07 7.53 -19.30
CA LYS A 341 4.29 8.98 -19.33
C LYS A 341 3.08 9.72 -18.76
N GLY A 342 3.30 10.39 -17.62
CA GLY A 342 2.35 11.32 -16.99
C GLY A 342 2.61 12.77 -17.38
N LEU A 343 1.99 13.71 -16.65
CA LEU A 343 2.20 15.15 -16.82
C LEU A 343 3.59 15.62 -16.39
N LEU A 344 4.20 14.92 -15.42
CA LEU A 344 5.45 15.35 -14.78
C LEU A 344 6.69 14.69 -15.40
N PHE A 345 6.53 13.91 -16.47
CA PHE A 345 7.59 13.09 -17.04
C PHE A 345 8.71 13.88 -17.72
N ASP A 346 8.38 15.05 -18.29
CA ASP A 346 9.35 15.93 -18.96
C ASP A 346 9.89 17.04 -18.03
N ASN A 347 9.47 17.07 -16.76
CA ASN A 347 9.83 18.12 -15.80
C ASN A 347 10.99 17.68 -14.88
N ALA A 348 11.81 18.67 -14.47
CA ALA A 348 12.97 18.51 -13.57
C ALA A 348 12.66 17.88 -12.18
N LEU A 349 11.39 17.58 -11.89
CA LEU A 349 10.92 16.84 -10.71
C LEU A 349 11.46 15.41 -10.59
N ILE A 350 11.91 14.83 -11.70
CA ILE A 350 12.55 13.50 -11.73
C ILE A 350 14.06 13.60 -11.41
N ASN A 351 14.66 14.79 -11.53
CA ASN A 351 16.09 15.02 -11.27
C ASN A 351 16.41 15.35 -9.79
N THR A 352 15.43 15.40 -8.90
CA THR A 352 15.69 15.53 -7.47
C THR A 352 16.36 14.26 -6.96
N GLN A 353 17.44 14.43 -6.19
CA GLN A 353 18.26 13.40 -5.55
C GLN A 353 17.47 12.58 -4.51
N ILE A 354 16.43 11.87 -4.95
CA ILE A 354 15.61 11.02 -4.11
C ILE A 354 16.39 9.71 -3.92
N ILE A 355 17.06 9.59 -2.76
CA ILE A 355 17.81 8.38 -2.41
C ILE A 355 16.86 7.24 -2.01
N LYS A 356 15.86 7.54 -1.17
CA LYS A 356 14.82 6.60 -0.73
C LYS A 356 13.48 7.33 -0.53
N LEU A 357 12.38 6.71 -0.96
CA LEU A 357 11.02 7.22 -0.72
C LEU A 357 10.42 6.64 0.57
N ILE A 358 9.50 7.39 1.18
CA ILE A 358 8.73 6.92 2.33
C ILE A 358 7.30 6.66 1.89
N LEU A 359 6.83 5.44 2.15
CA LEU A 359 5.43 5.07 2.02
C LEU A 359 4.76 5.27 3.40
N GLU A 360 4.28 6.49 3.64
CA GLU A 360 3.55 6.88 4.86
C GLU A 360 2.05 6.57 4.72
#